data_AF-A0A7J6VR81-F1
#
_entry.id   AF-A0A7J6VR81-F1
#
_cell.length_a   1.000
_cell.length_b   1.000
_cell.length_c   1.000
_cell.angle_alpha   90.00
_cell.angle_beta   90.00
_cell.angle_gamma   90.00
#
_symmetry.space_group_name_H-M   'P 1'
#
loop_
_entity.id
_entity.type
_entity.pdbx_description
1 polymer ?
#
loop_
_entity_poly.entity_id
_entity_poly.type
_entity_poly.pdbx_seq_one_letter_code
_entity_poly.pdbx_strand_id
1 'polypeptide(L)'
;KDVVKRGGEYLEGSSAPLVIPLYPSKGLRLKRKISYWLDEFQRLPYVSPYEDFQHLNRSSDVYEKRVVGVFHEMLGLFVDHSAERKKFFCLRPYLGLPQKFYKAFERHPHIFYLSLKNKTCTVMHVQE
;
A
#
# COMPACT_ATOMS: atom_id res chain seq x y z
N LYS A 1 7.84 38.14 20.39
CA LYS A 1 6.39 38.37 20.19
C LYS A 1 6.17 38.21 18.70
N ASP A 2 5.61 37.12 18.17
CA ASP A 2 4.62 36.23 18.77
C ASP A 2 4.83 34.76 18.45
N VAL A 3 4.60 33.97 19.48
CA VAL A 3 4.43 32.53 19.51
C VAL A 3 2.97 32.26 19.20
N VAL A 4 2.68 31.43 18.20
CA VAL A 4 1.45 30.62 18.18
C VAL A 4 1.85 29.18 17.93
N LYS A 5 1.83 28.41 19.02
CA LYS A 5 1.92 26.95 19.10
C LYS A 5 0.52 26.32 18.99
N ARG A 6 0.54 25.02 18.66
CA ARG A 6 -0.47 23.94 18.87
C ARG A 6 -1.31 23.64 17.63
N GLY A 7 -1.49 22.38 17.23
CA GLY A 7 -1.12 21.12 17.86
C GLY A 7 -1.44 19.96 16.92
N GLY A 8 -0.75 18.85 17.13
CA GLY A 8 -0.83 17.62 16.34
C GLY A 8 0.29 16.71 16.84
N GLU A 9 0.15 16.29 18.09
CA GLU A 9 1.02 15.34 18.76
C GLU A 9 0.96 14.02 17.96
N TYR A 10 2.05 13.68 17.27
CA TYR A 10 2.24 12.33 16.76
C TYR A 10 2.28 11.42 17.98
N LEU A 11 1.24 10.61 18.15
CA LEU A 11 1.15 9.64 19.22
C LEU A 11 2.35 8.71 19.12
N GLU A 12 3.27 8.92 20.06
CA GLU A 12 4.45 8.14 20.35
C GLU A 12 4.02 6.75 20.81
N GLY A 13 3.74 5.89 19.83
CA GLY A 13 3.50 4.46 20.00
C GLY A 13 4.41 3.71 19.03
N SER A 14 5.67 3.51 19.42
CA SER A 14 6.70 2.77 18.68
C SER A 14 7.05 3.35 17.30
N SER A 15 8.09 4.19 17.26
CA SER A 15 8.74 4.78 16.07
C SER A 15 9.44 3.73 15.19
N ALA A 16 8.71 2.69 14.79
CA ALA A 16 9.10 1.78 13.71
C ALA A 16 8.08 1.95 12.59
N PRO A 17 8.50 2.24 11.34
CA PRO A 17 7.60 2.24 10.21
C PRO A 17 6.84 0.92 10.16
N LEU A 18 5.50 0.95 10.12
CA LEU A 18 4.72 -0.27 9.94
C LEU A 18 5.14 -0.93 8.63
N VAL A 19 5.65 -2.15 8.74
CA VAL A 19 6.21 -2.94 7.65
C VAL A 19 5.08 -3.77 7.05
N ILE A 20 4.85 -3.62 5.75
CA ILE A 20 3.90 -4.48 5.03
C ILE A 20 4.63 -5.81 4.78
N PRO A 21 4.12 -6.96 5.24
CA PRO A 21 4.78 -8.25 5.04
C PRO A 21 5.03 -8.53 3.55
N LEU A 22 6.23 -9.02 3.23
CA LEU A 22 6.63 -9.36 1.88
C LEU A 22 6.76 -10.87 1.73
N TYR A 23 6.25 -11.40 0.63
CA TYR A 23 6.24 -12.84 0.36
C TYR A 23 6.90 -13.11 -1.00
N PRO A 24 8.25 -13.03 -1.08
CA PRO A 24 8.95 -13.39 -2.29
C PRO A 24 8.73 -14.88 -2.61
N SER A 25 8.58 -15.22 -3.89
CA SER A 25 8.38 -16.61 -4.28
C SER A 25 9.56 -17.49 -3.85
N LYS A 26 9.24 -18.65 -3.25
CA LYS A 26 10.24 -19.63 -2.79
C LYS A 26 11.09 -20.06 -3.99
N GLY A 27 12.35 -19.61 -4.05
CA GLY A 27 13.28 -19.87 -5.15
C GLY A 27 13.68 -18.63 -5.98
N LEU A 28 13.02 -17.48 -5.81
CA LEU A 28 13.42 -16.24 -6.48
C LEU A 28 14.51 -15.54 -5.68
N ARG A 29 15.74 -15.57 -6.20
CA ARG A 29 16.82 -14.70 -5.70
C ARG A 29 16.55 -13.27 -6.17
N LEU A 30 15.99 -12.45 -5.28
CA LEU A 30 15.81 -11.03 -5.54
C LEU A 30 17.17 -10.42 -5.90
N LYS A 31 17.22 -9.70 -7.02
CA LYS A 31 18.41 -8.92 -7.38
C LYS A 31 18.66 -7.89 -6.29
N ARG A 32 19.92 -7.65 -5.92
CA ARG A 32 20.32 -6.67 -4.88
C ARG A 32 19.61 -5.32 -5.00
N LYS A 33 19.45 -4.81 -6.23
CA LYS A 33 18.75 -3.54 -6.50
C LYS A 33 17.26 -3.58 -6.09
N ILE A 34 16.58 -4.69 -6.32
CA ILE A 34 15.16 -4.85 -5.95
C ILE A 34 15.06 -4.95 -4.42
N SER A 35 15.93 -5.74 -3.78
CA SER A 35 15.96 -5.83 -2.32
C SER A 35 16.22 -4.49 -1.65
N TYR A 36 17.16 -3.70 -2.17
CA TYR A 36 17.45 -2.36 -1.65
C TYR A 36 16.25 -1.43 -1.80
N TRP A 37 15.63 -1.41 -2.98
CA TRP A 37 14.44 -0.60 -3.23
C TRP A 37 13.27 -1.00 -2.30
N LEU A 38 13.10 -2.29 -2.01
CA LEU A 38 12.11 -2.77 -1.05
C LEU A 38 12.37 -2.29 0.37
N ASP A 39 13.63 -2.33 0.81
CA ASP A 39 14.00 -1.85 2.15
C ASP A 39 13.70 -0.35 2.28
N GLU A 40 14.06 0.44 1.27
CA GLU A 40 13.74 1.88 1.23
C GLU A 40 12.23 2.12 1.23
N PHE A 41 11.46 1.33 0.48
CA PHE A 41 9.99 1.41 0.49
C PHE A 41 9.40 1.07 1.88
N GLN A 42 9.94 0.05 2.56
CA GLN A 42 9.50 -0.32 3.91
C GLN A 42 9.86 0.74 4.96
N ARG A 43 10.91 1.54 4.77
CA ARG A 43 11.29 2.65 5.66
C ARG A 43 10.40 3.88 5.56
N LEU A 44 9.70 4.07 4.45
CA LEU A 44 8.79 5.21 4.27
C LEU A 44 7.73 5.26 5.39
N PRO A 45 7.25 6.44 5.79
CA PRO A 45 6.19 6.54 6.80
C PRO A 45 4.93 5.81 6.33
N TYR A 46 4.36 4.98 7.21
CA TYR A 46 3.05 4.40 6.99
C TYR A 46 2.00 5.45 7.35
N VAL A 47 1.12 5.77 6.40
CA VAL A 47 -0.03 6.63 6.63
C VAL A 47 -1.27 5.75 6.61
N SER A 48 -2.08 5.81 7.66
CA SER A 48 -3.25 4.95 7.77
C SER A 48 -4.26 5.23 6.65
N PRO A 49 -4.93 4.19 6.11
CA PRO A 49 -6.07 4.35 5.21
C PRO A 49 -7.19 5.23 5.77
N TYR A 50 -7.33 5.29 7.09
CA TYR A 50 -8.38 6.04 7.79
C TYR A 50 -7.98 7.48 8.17
N GLU A 51 -6.73 7.86 7.97
CA GLU A 51 -6.24 9.22 8.22
C GLU A 51 -6.44 10.14 7.01
N ASP A 52 -6.53 11.45 7.26
CA ASP A 52 -6.59 12.44 6.20
C ASP A 52 -5.26 12.51 5.43
N PHE A 53 -5.36 12.47 4.10
CA PHE A 53 -4.23 12.37 3.19
C PHE A 53 -4.16 13.55 2.20
N GLN A 54 -5.00 14.57 2.38
CA GLN A 54 -5.04 15.74 1.51
C GLN A 54 -3.71 16.51 1.46
N HIS A 55 -2.92 16.43 2.53
CA HIS A 55 -1.60 17.06 2.63
C HIS A 55 -0.50 16.29 1.87
N LEU A 56 -0.75 15.04 1.45
CA LEU A 56 0.23 14.23 0.74
C LEU A 56 0.29 14.57 -0.74
N ASN A 57 1.51 14.67 -1.27
CA ASN A 57 1.71 14.78 -2.70
C ASN A 57 1.40 13.44 -3.39
N ARG A 58 0.44 13.42 -4.33
CA ARG A 58 0.02 12.24 -5.09
C ARG A 58 1.12 11.61 -5.95
N SER A 59 2.21 12.33 -6.22
CA SER A 59 3.38 11.80 -6.94
C SER A 59 4.50 11.30 -6.01
N SER A 60 4.33 11.38 -4.69
CA SER A 60 5.34 10.94 -3.72
C SER A 60 5.28 9.43 -3.49
N ASP A 61 6.42 8.84 -3.14
CA ASP A 61 6.51 7.42 -2.76
C ASP A 61 5.73 7.13 -1.47
N VAL A 62 5.56 8.14 -0.59
CA VAL A 62 4.71 8.05 0.61
C VAL A 62 3.25 7.83 0.25
N TYR A 63 2.74 8.57 -0.75
CA TYR A 63 1.38 8.35 -1.24
C TYR A 63 1.24 6.98 -1.90
N GLU A 64 2.27 6.49 -2.61
CA GLU A 64 2.29 5.12 -3.12
C GLU A 64 2.23 4.09 -1.98
N LYS A 65 3.01 4.26 -0.92
CA LYS A 65 2.96 3.41 0.27
C LYS A 65 1.59 3.41 0.93
N ARG A 66 0.93 4.57 1.04
CA ARG A 66 -0.45 4.65 1.52
C ARG A 66 -1.40 3.84 0.63
N VAL A 67 -1.31 3.96 -0.69
CA VAL A 67 -2.16 3.20 -1.62
C VAL A 67 -1.96 1.69 -1.44
N VAL A 68 -0.73 1.23 -1.27
CA VAL A 68 -0.41 -0.17 -0.95
C VAL A 68 -1.01 -0.57 0.40
N GLY A 69 -0.90 0.28 1.44
CA GLY A 69 -1.52 0.06 2.76
C GLY A 69 -3.04 -0.07 2.69
N VAL A 70 -3.72 0.79 1.93
CA VAL A 70 -5.17 0.71 1.68
C VAL A 70 -5.53 -0.64 1.09
N PHE A 71 -4.82 -1.10 0.05
CA PHE A 71 -5.11 -2.41 -0.54
C PHE A 71 -4.78 -3.56 0.39
N HIS A 72 -3.71 -3.46 1.18
CA HIS A 72 -3.35 -4.47 2.18
C HIS A 72 -4.47 -4.66 3.20
N GLU A 73 -4.97 -3.57 3.79
CA GLU A 73 -6.05 -3.65 4.77
C GLU A 73 -7.37 -4.10 4.13
N MET A 74 -7.74 -3.54 2.97
CA MET A 74 -8.99 -3.92 2.30
C MET A 74 -9.02 -5.39 1.90
N LEU A 75 -7.91 -5.91 1.37
CA LEU A 75 -7.84 -7.32 1.02
C LEU A 75 -7.88 -8.20 2.27
N GLY A 76 -7.26 -7.77 3.37
CA GLY A 76 -7.37 -8.44 4.67
C GLY A 76 -8.79 -8.47 5.26
N LEU A 77 -9.69 -7.60 4.81
CA LEU A 77 -11.11 -7.63 5.20
C LEU A 77 -11.92 -8.66 4.40
N PHE A 78 -11.44 -9.12 3.23
CA PHE A 78 -12.14 -10.12 2.45
C PHE A 78 -11.81 -11.52 2.95
N VAL A 79 -12.82 -12.39 3.00
CA VAL A 79 -12.66 -13.80 3.42
C VAL A 79 -11.58 -14.51 2.59
N ASP A 80 -11.61 -14.34 1.28
CA ASP A 80 -10.67 -14.97 0.35
C ASP A 80 -9.37 -14.17 0.15
N HIS A 81 -9.14 -13.11 0.95
CA HIS A 81 -8.01 -12.18 0.83
C HIS A 81 -7.80 -11.68 -0.61
N SER A 82 -8.87 -11.64 -1.39
CA SER A 82 -8.85 -11.40 -2.82
C SER A 82 -10.08 -10.66 -3.30
N ALA A 83 -9.92 -9.89 -4.38
CA ALA A 83 -11.01 -9.19 -5.02
C ALA A 83 -10.72 -8.95 -6.50
N GLU A 84 -11.79 -8.90 -7.31
CA GLU A 84 -11.67 -8.50 -8.70
C GLU A 84 -11.21 -7.04 -8.81
N ARG A 85 -10.26 -6.78 -9.71
CA ARG A 85 -9.72 -5.44 -9.99
C ARG A 85 -10.81 -4.41 -10.27
N LYS A 86 -11.92 -4.83 -10.89
CA LYS A 86 -13.07 -3.97 -11.20
C LYS A 86 -13.78 -3.46 -9.95
N LYS A 87 -13.81 -4.22 -8.85
CA LYS A 87 -14.46 -3.81 -7.59
C LYS A 87 -13.77 -2.59 -6.99
N PHE A 88 -12.44 -2.56 -7.04
CA PHE A 88 -11.65 -1.40 -6.60
C PHE A 88 -11.93 -0.14 -7.43
N PHE A 89 -12.34 -0.28 -8.69
CA PHE A 89 -12.68 0.86 -9.52
C PHE A 89 -13.91 1.61 -8.98
N CYS A 90 -14.93 0.87 -8.52
CA CYS A 90 -16.12 1.44 -7.88
C CYS A 90 -15.79 2.12 -6.54
N LEU A 91 -14.79 1.59 -5.81
CA LEU A 91 -14.39 2.08 -4.50
C LEU A 91 -13.36 3.23 -4.55
N ARG A 92 -12.78 3.48 -5.73
CA ARG A 92 -11.75 4.50 -5.97
C ARG A 92 -12.03 5.87 -5.34
N PRO A 93 -13.22 6.50 -5.51
CA PRO A 93 -13.48 7.83 -4.95
C PRO A 93 -13.53 7.82 -3.42
N TYR A 94 -13.99 6.73 -2.80
CA TYR A 94 -14.14 6.62 -1.35
C TYR A 94 -12.82 6.37 -0.62
N LEU A 95 -11.90 5.69 -1.29
CA LEU A 95 -10.60 5.29 -0.71
C LEU A 95 -9.48 6.28 -1.01
N GLY A 96 -9.78 7.35 -1.75
CA GLY A 96 -8.78 8.32 -2.17
C GLY A 96 -7.75 7.76 -3.14
N LEU A 97 -8.13 6.78 -3.97
CA LEU A 97 -7.22 6.07 -4.87
C LEU A 97 -6.93 6.87 -6.15
N PRO A 98 -5.69 6.80 -6.67
CA PRO A 98 -5.34 7.47 -7.92
C PRO A 98 -6.07 6.85 -9.12
N GLN A 99 -6.20 7.60 -10.21
CA GLN A 99 -6.86 7.12 -11.44
C GLN A 99 -6.22 5.83 -11.97
N LYS A 100 -4.89 5.71 -11.84
CA LYS A 100 -4.10 4.55 -12.29
C LYS A 100 -3.67 3.66 -11.12
N PHE A 101 -4.55 3.44 -10.14
CA PHE A 101 -4.24 2.64 -8.93
C PHE A 101 -3.74 1.23 -9.24
N TYR A 102 -4.16 0.64 -10.36
CA TYR A 102 -3.75 -0.71 -10.77
C TYR A 102 -2.22 -0.84 -10.97
N LYS A 103 -1.52 0.28 -11.21
CA LYS A 103 -0.06 0.31 -11.27
C LYS A 103 0.61 -0.07 -9.95
N ALA A 104 -0.07 0.12 -8.82
CA ALA A 104 0.44 -0.33 -7.53
C ALA A 104 0.59 -1.86 -7.51
N PHE A 105 -0.37 -2.61 -8.07
CA PHE A 105 -0.26 -4.07 -8.16
C PHE A 105 0.88 -4.52 -9.07
N GLU A 106 1.14 -3.79 -10.16
CA GLU A 106 2.25 -4.08 -11.08
C GLU A 106 3.62 -3.74 -10.46
N ARG A 107 3.69 -2.67 -9.65
CA ARG A 107 4.92 -2.23 -8.98
C ARG A 107 5.27 -3.07 -7.76
N HIS A 108 4.27 -3.68 -7.11
CA HIS A 108 4.43 -4.42 -5.85
C HIS A 108 4.06 -5.91 -5.96
N PRO A 109 4.71 -6.70 -6.85
CA PRO A 109 4.39 -8.10 -7.08
C PRO A 109 4.74 -9.05 -5.91
N HIS A 110 5.46 -8.53 -4.92
CA HIS A 110 5.89 -9.24 -3.70
C HIS A 110 4.94 -8.99 -2.51
N ILE A 111 3.94 -8.11 -2.70
CA ILE A 111 2.84 -7.84 -1.77
C ILE A 111 1.51 -8.35 -2.37
N PHE A 112 1.29 -8.10 -3.67
CA PHE A 112 0.08 -8.49 -4.37
C PHE A 112 0.38 -9.50 -5.45
N TYR A 113 -0.48 -10.52 -5.54
CA TYR A 113 -0.50 -11.45 -6.66
C TYR A 113 -1.65 -11.10 -7.60
N LEU A 114 -1.38 -11.11 -8.90
CA LEU A 114 -2.38 -10.87 -9.94
C LEU A 114 -2.70 -12.19 -10.66
N SER A 115 -3.95 -12.64 -10.57
CA SER A 115 -4.46 -13.76 -11.36
C SER A 115 -5.31 -13.25 -12.51
N LEU A 116 -5.01 -13.70 -13.73
CA LEU A 116 -5.85 -13.44 -14.90
C LEU A 116 -6.54 -14.73 -15.31
N LYS A 117 -7.85 -14.82 -15.08
CA LYS A 117 -8.69 -15.96 -15.47
C LYS A 117 -9.89 -15.45 -16.24
N ASN A 118 -10.20 -16.04 -17.40
CA ASN A 118 -11.39 -15.72 -18.21
C ASN A 118 -11.60 -14.21 -18.46
N LYS A 119 -10.52 -13.46 -18.75
CA LYS A 119 -10.50 -11.98 -18.92
C LYS A 119 -10.82 -11.17 -17.66
N THR A 120 -10.90 -11.82 -16.50
CA THR A 120 -11.06 -11.20 -15.19
C THR A 120 -9.73 -11.20 -14.46
N CYS A 121 -9.32 -10.02 -14.00
CA CYS A 121 -8.10 -9.84 -13.22
C CYS A 121 -8.48 -9.75 -11.74
N THR A 122 -8.04 -10.72 -10.96
CA THR A 122 -8.22 -10.79 -9.51
C THR A 122 -6.91 -10.43 -8.84
N VAL A 123 -6.98 -9.52 -7.87
CA VAL A 123 -5.88 -9.17 -6.98
C VAL A 123 -6.02 -10.04 -5.75
N MET A 124 -4.95 -10.71 -5.35
CA MET A 124 -4.87 -11.48 -4.11
C MET A 124 -3.79 -10.85 -3.25
N HIS A 125 -4.08 -10.65 -1.97
CA HIS A 125 -3.08 -10.30 -0.99
C HIS A 125 -2.26 -11.57 -0.72
N VAL A 126 -0.93 -11.45 -0.85
CA VAL A 126 -0.08 -12.60 -0.56
C VAL A 126 0.00 -12.69 0.96
N GLN A 127 -0.54 -13.76 1.51
CA GLN A 127 -0.45 -14.14 2.91
C GLN A 127 -0.13 -15.66 2.92
N GLU A 128 0.59 -16.12 3.94
CA GLU A 128 0.95 -17.55 4.10
C GLU A 128 -0.28 -18.47 4.16
#